data_AF-A0A353M805-F1
#
_entry.id   AF-A0A353M805-F1
#
_cell.length_a   1.000
_cell.length_b   1.000
_cell.length_c   1.000
_cell.angle_alpha   90.00
_cell.angle_beta   90.00
_cell.angle_gamma   90.00
#
_symmetry.space_group_name_H-M   'P 1'
#
loop_
_entity.id
_entity.type
_entity.pdbx_description
1 polymer ?
#
loop_
_entity_poly.entity_id
_entity_poly.type
_entity_poly.pdbx_seq_one_letter_code
_entity_poly.pdbx_strand_id
1 'polypeptide(L)'
;MYLVAVERLAEYDRELMKQALLRLLAPLGGMERHVKPGERVLIKPNLLSAKPPEAAVTTHPELLRAVIEQVQQAGGVALVGDSPGYGSARRVAERSGMLRVIEETGAQFVPFSETAPVPGKGTFRHFELARPYLEADRLINLPKLKTHEMMTMTCCVKNLFGAVVGTQKAAWHLKAGADKELFAEMLLEVYRLREPELNIVDAVVAMEGNGPGSGDPCRVGLLLAGTNAVAVDVIAAEIAGIPKQLLYLENAARKLALPGSNRDEIDCCGLTVNEASCQPLRLPHLSDVQFGLPGFLKNRLRNQFSSRPEAIASKCELCGVCVGACPPGAIRAQGGRLRFDYQRCIRCFCCRELCPHAALRLRDGWLLSLMKKMG
;
A
#
# COMPACT_ATOMS: atom_id res chain seq x y z
N MET A 1 -23.90 5.80 -1.15
CA MET A 1 -23.48 4.39 -1.02
C MET A 1 -22.30 4.14 -1.95
N TYR A 2 -21.25 3.49 -1.45
CA TYR A 2 -20.12 2.97 -2.23
C TYR A 2 -20.47 1.56 -2.68
N LEU A 3 -20.40 1.30 -3.98
CA LEU A 3 -20.73 -0.01 -4.54
C LEU A 3 -19.49 -0.91 -4.57
N VAL A 4 -19.62 -2.12 -4.04
CA VAL A 4 -18.62 -3.19 -4.14
C VAL A 4 -19.24 -4.37 -4.89
N ALA A 5 -18.64 -4.73 -6.02
CA ALA A 5 -19.02 -5.91 -6.77
C ALA A 5 -18.28 -7.14 -6.23
N VAL A 6 -18.98 -8.26 -6.10
CA VAL A 6 -18.43 -9.55 -5.66
C VAL A 6 -18.84 -10.63 -6.64
N GLU A 7 -17.87 -11.30 -7.25
CA GLU A 7 -18.09 -12.30 -8.29
C GLU A 7 -17.40 -13.62 -7.95
N ARG A 8 -18.05 -14.75 -8.28
CA ARG A 8 -17.47 -16.07 -8.09
C ARG A 8 -16.47 -16.41 -9.19
N LEU A 9 -15.31 -16.93 -8.80
CA LEU A 9 -14.34 -17.52 -9.71
C LEU A 9 -13.59 -18.63 -8.99
N ALA A 10 -13.88 -19.88 -9.33
CA ALA A 10 -13.38 -21.05 -8.60
C ALA A 10 -11.87 -21.30 -8.79
N GLU A 11 -11.35 -20.94 -9.96
CA GLU A 11 -9.97 -21.23 -10.35
C GLU A 11 -9.45 -20.23 -11.38
N TYR A 12 -8.13 -20.23 -11.59
CA TYR A 12 -7.46 -19.35 -12.55
C TYR A 12 -7.45 -19.96 -13.96
N ASP A 13 -8.63 -20.16 -14.54
CA ASP A 13 -8.79 -20.44 -15.97
C ASP A 13 -8.96 -19.14 -16.77
N ARG A 14 -8.41 -19.10 -17.99
CA ARG A 14 -8.39 -17.88 -18.81
C ARG A 14 -9.77 -17.42 -19.23
N GLU A 15 -10.62 -18.32 -19.73
CA GLU A 15 -11.94 -17.96 -20.23
C GLU A 15 -12.89 -17.67 -19.06
N LEU A 16 -12.81 -18.46 -17.98
CA LEU A 16 -13.58 -18.19 -16.76
C LEU A 16 -13.20 -16.85 -16.14
N MET A 17 -11.89 -16.52 -16.09
CA MET A 17 -11.40 -15.22 -15.59
C MET A 17 -11.96 -14.06 -16.42
N LYS A 18 -11.89 -14.15 -17.75
CA LYS A 18 -12.40 -13.12 -18.65
C LYS A 18 -13.90 -12.87 -18.43
N GLN A 19 -14.69 -13.93 -18.37
CA GLN A 19 -16.14 -13.84 -18.15
C GLN A 19 -16.49 -13.32 -16.76
N ALA A 20 -15.80 -13.80 -15.72
CA ALA A 20 -15.98 -13.32 -14.35
C ALA A 20 -15.63 -11.84 -14.24
N LEU A 21 -14.53 -11.39 -14.84
CA LEU A 21 -14.13 -9.99 -14.83
C LEU A 21 -15.16 -9.09 -15.53
N LEU A 22 -15.74 -9.53 -16.66
CA LEU A 22 -16.82 -8.79 -17.33
C LEU A 22 -18.06 -8.64 -16.43
N ARG A 23 -18.49 -9.73 -15.77
CA ARG A 23 -19.63 -9.69 -14.84
C ARG A 23 -19.34 -8.84 -13.60
N LEU A 24 -18.13 -8.94 -13.05
CA LEU A 24 -17.67 -8.16 -11.91
C LEU A 24 -17.70 -6.66 -12.19
N LEU A 25 -17.27 -6.24 -13.39
CA LEU A 25 -17.18 -4.83 -13.74
C LEU A 25 -18.46 -4.25 -14.35
N ALA A 26 -19.38 -5.08 -14.87
CA ALA A 26 -20.66 -4.63 -15.42
C ALA A 26 -21.44 -3.67 -14.49
N PRO A 27 -21.68 -3.97 -13.19
CA PRO A 27 -22.38 -3.05 -12.30
C PRO A 27 -21.57 -1.78 -11.95
N LEU A 28 -20.27 -1.80 -12.19
CA LEU A 28 -19.38 -0.64 -12.04
C LEU A 28 -19.28 0.18 -13.34
N GLY A 29 -20.00 -0.21 -14.40
CA GLY A 29 -20.00 0.47 -15.71
C GLY A 29 -18.96 -0.03 -16.71
N GLY A 30 -18.32 -1.17 -16.45
CA GLY A 30 -17.32 -1.78 -17.30
C GLY A 30 -15.98 -1.02 -17.32
N MET A 31 -14.97 -1.57 -17.99
CA MET A 31 -13.63 -0.97 -18.06
C MET A 31 -13.65 0.43 -18.72
N GLU A 32 -14.52 0.63 -19.71
CA GLU A 32 -14.66 1.90 -20.46
C GLU A 32 -15.11 3.09 -19.58
N ARG A 33 -15.73 2.84 -18.42
CA ARG A 33 -16.01 3.90 -17.46
C ARG A 33 -14.74 4.44 -16.81
N HIS A 34 -13.74 3.58 -16.63
CA HIS A 34 -12.51 3.88 -15.88
C HIS A 34 -11.33 4.25 -16.79
N VAL A 35 -11.36 3.82 -18.06
CA VAL A 35 -10.28 4.00 -19.03
C VAL A 35 -10.82 4.66 -20.28
N LYS A 36 -10.15 5.73 -20.75
CA LYS A 36 -10.45 6.37 -22.03
C LYS A 36 -9.37 6.04 -23.07
N PRO A 37 -9.70 6.08 -24.38
CA PRO A 37 -8.72 5.87 -25.43
C PRO A 37 -7.52 6.82 -25.33
N GLY A 38 -6.31 6.25 -25.44
CA GLY A 38 -5.04 6.96 -25.38
C GLY A 38 -4.50 7.22 -23.96
N GLU A 39 -5.29 7.01 -22.90
CA GLU A 39 -4.83 7.19 -21.52
C GLU A 39 -3.77 6.15 -21.14
N ARG A 40 -2.72 6.59 -20.45
CA ARG A 40 -1.71 5.72 -19.85
C ARG A 40 -2.25 5.18 -18.53
N VAL A 41 -2.60 3.90 -18.52
CA VAL A 41 -3.21 3.23 -17.38
C VAL A 41 -2.16 2.41 -16.65
N LEU A 42 -1.79 2.84 -15.45
CA LEU A 42 -0.97 2.04 -14.56
C LEU A 42 -1.82 0.96 -13.88
N ILE A 43 -1.54 -0.29 -14.23
CA ILE A 43 -2.03 -1.47 -13.54
C ILE A 43 -0.99 -1.84 -12.48
N LYS A 44 -1.38 -1.70 -11.21
CA LYS A 44 -0.52 -1.97 -10.05
C LYS A 44 -0.88 -3.31 -9.41
N PRO A 45 -0.17 -4.40 -9.76
CA PRO A 45 -0.31 -5.68 -9.04
C PRO A 45 0.25 -5.58 -7.62
N ASN A 46 0.10 -6.66 -6.86
CA ASN A 46 0.83 -6.92 -5.62
C ASN A 46 2.13 -7.65 -5.95
N LEU A 47 3.29 -6.96 -5.94
CA LEU A 47 4.61 -7.58 -6.07
C LEU A 47 5.32 -7.62 -4.71
N LEU A 48 5.16 -8.70 -3.95
CA LEU A 48 5.84 -8.85 -2.66
C LEU A 48 7.24 -9.47 -2.77
N SER A 49 7.33 -10.71 -3.26
CA SER A 49 8.58 -11.47 -3.35
C SER A 49 8.54 -12.51 -4.46
N ALA A 50 9.72 -12.94 -4.92
CA ALA A 50 9.87 -13.80 -6.09
C ALA A 50 9.50 -15.26 -5.77
N LYS A 51 8.20 -15.56 -5.90
CA LYS A 51 7.60 -16.87 -5.66
C LYS A 51 6.66 -17.23 -6.83
N PRO A 52 6.43 -18.53 -7.07
CA PRO A 52 5.55 -18.97 -8.15
C PRO A 52 4.07 -18.65 -7.83
N PRO A 53 3.18 -18.56 -8.84
CA PRO A 53 1.77 -18.18 -8.66
C PRO A 53 1.02 -18.98 -7.59
N GLU A 54 1.32 -20.28 -7.48
CA GLU A 54 0.67 -21.23 -6.56
C GLU A 54 0.93 -20.88 -5.10
N ALA A 55 1.98 -20.10 -4.81
CA ALA A 55 2.27 -19.64 -3.45
C ALA A 55 1.32 -18.53 -2.98
N ALA A 56 0.46 -17.97 -3.84
CA ALA A 56 -0.50 -16.91 -3.52
C ALA A 56 0.13 -15.66 -2.85
N VAL A 57 1.39 -15.39 -3.18
CA VAL A 57 2.17 -14.28 -2.59
C VAL A 57 1.94 -12.97 -3.32
N THR A 58 1.70 -13.04 -4.63
CA THR A 58 1.52 -11.91 -5.55
C THR A 58 0.22 -12.09 -6.33
N THR A 59 -0.28 -11.02 -6.96
CA THR A 59 -1.44 -11.09 -7.87
C THR A 59 -1.24 -12.21 -8.91
N HIS A 60 -2.28 -12.96 -9.23
CA HIS A 60 -2.17 -14.06 -10.18
C HIS A 60 -1.97 -13.52 -11.62
N PRO A 61 -1.07 -14.12 -12.42
CA PRO A 61 -0.81 -13.68 -13.80
C PRO A 61 -2.06 -13.67 -14.69
N GLU A 62 -2.99 -14.61 -14.55
CA GLU A 62 -4.21 -14.62 -15.38
C GLU A 62 -5.18 -13.48 -15.04
N LEU A 63 -5.25 -13.01 -13.79
CA LEU A 63 -6.02 -11.79 -13.48
C LEU A 63 -5.35 -10.57 -14.12
N LEU A 64 -4.02 -10.47 -14.00
CA LEU A 64 -3.26 -9.40 -14.64
C LEU A 64 -3.51 -9.38 -16.16
N ARG A 65 -3.48 -10.54 -16.81
CA ARG A 65 -3.78 -10.67 -18.25
C ARG A 65 -5.14 -10.11 -18.59
N ALA A 66 -6.19 -10.58 -17.91
CA ALA A 66 -7.57 -10.18 -18.20
C ALA A 66 -7.76 -8.66 -18.02
N VAL A 67 -7.12 -8.06 -17.02
CA VAL A 67 -7.16 -6.60 -16.81
C VAL A 67 -6.38 -5.86 -17.90
N ILE A 68 -5.18 -6.30 -18.29
CA ILE A 68 -4.42 -5.70 -19.39
C ILE A 68 -5.24 -5.71 -20.68
N GLU A 69 -5.81 -6.86 -21.03
CA GLU A 69 -6.59 -7.02 -22.26
C GLU A 69 -7.82 -6.11 -22.27
N GLN A 70 -8.54 -5.99 -21.15
CA GLN A 70 -9.69 -5.07 -21.07
C GLN A 70 -9.27 -3.59 -21.13
N VAL A 71 -8.15 -3.21 -20.52
CA VAL A 71 -7.60 -1.85 -20.65
C VAL A 71 -7.27 -1.52 -22.10
N GLN A 72 -6.61 -2.45 -22.81
CA GLN A 72 -6.26 -2.30 -24.23
C GLN A 72 -7.50 -2.27 -25.12
N GLN A 73 -8.51 -3.09 -24.83
CA GLN A 73 -9.81 -3.08 -25.54
C GLN A 73 -10.55 -1.75 -25.37
N ALA A 74 -10.47 -1.12 -24.20
CA ALA A 74 -10.98 0.23 -23.95
C ALA A 74 -10.12 1.34 -24.62
N GLY A 75 -9.06 0.98 -25.35
CA GLY A 75 -8.14 1.89 -26.03
C GLY A 75 -7.05 2.50 -25.15
N GLY A 76 -6.90 2.04 -23.90
CA GLY A 76 -5.87 2.51 -22.98
C GLY A 76 -4.50 1.88 -23.25
N VAL A 77 -3.44 2.61 -22.87
CA VAL A 77 -2.05 2.12 -22.91
C VAL A 77 -1.72 1.47 -21.56
N ALA A 78 -1.67 0.15 -21.52
CA ALA A 78 -1.41 -0.62 -20.30
C ALA A 78 0.07 -0.54 -19.86
N LEU A 79 0.29 0.01 -18.67
CA LEU A 79 1.56 0.02 -17.96
C LEU A 79 1.45 -0.89 -16.73
N VAL A 80 2.40 -1.79 -16.49
CA VAL A 80 2.36 -2.68 -15.31
C VAL A 80 3.53 -2.37 -14.39
N GLY A 81 3.26 -1.96 -13.16
CA GLY A 81 4.31 -1.49 -12.26
C GLY A 81 4.01 -1.65 -10.78
N ASP A 82 5.04 -2.04 -10.04
CA ASP A 82 5.09 -2.00 -8.59
C ASP A 82 6.57 -1.96 -8.13
N SER A 83 6.81 -1.86 -6.82
CA SER A 83 8.10 -2.19 -6.23
C SER A 83 7.99 -3.17 -5.07
N PRO A 84 8.74 -4.28 -5.07
CA PRO A 84 8.83 -5.15 -3.91
C PRO A 84 9.61 -4.49 -2.77
N GLY A 85 9.45 -5.02 -1.56
CA GLY A 85 10.26 -4.61 -0.40
C GLY A 85 11.68 -5.19 -0.41
N TYR A 86 11.86 -6.32 -1.09
CA TYR A 86 13.14 -7.03 -1.21
C TYR A 86 13.26 -7.67 -2.60
N GLY A 87 14.47 -7.61 -3.16
CA GLY A 87 14.76 -8.14 -4.49
C GLY A 87 14.36 -7.22 -5.64
N SER A 88 14.61 -7.69 -6.87
CA SER A 88 14.30 -6.95 -8.11
C SER A 88 12.83 -7.14 -8.51
N ALA A 89 12.14 -6.05 -8.85
CA ALA A 89 10.78 -6.10 -9.40
C ALA A 89 10.70 -7.02 -10.63
N ARG A 90 11.72 -6.99 -11.51
CA ARG A 90 11.79 -7.87 -12.69
C ARG A 90 11.83 -9.34 -12.29
N ARG A 91 12.69 -9.70 -11.32
CA ARG A 91 12.81 -11.08 -10.82
C ARG A 91 11.51 -11.56 -10.16
N VAL A 92 10.81 -10.67 -9.45
CA VAL A 92 9.50 -11.01 -8.86
C VAL A 92 8.51 -11.29 -9.98
N ALA A 93 8.40 -10.40 -10.98
CA ALA A 93 7.50 -10.56 -12.12
C ALA A 93 7.80 -11.82 -12.95
N GLU A 94 9.08 -12.15 -13.15
CA GLU A 94 9.53 -13.39 -13.80
C GLU A 94 9.04 -14.62 -13.03
N ARG A 95 9.34 -14.70 -11.74
CA ARG A 95 9.01 -15.87 -10.91
C ARG A 95 7.51 -16.03 -10.68
N SER A 96 6.74 -14.94 -10.64
CA SER A 96 5.29 -14.97 -10.51
C SER A 96 4.56 -15.16 -11.84
N GLY A 97 5.28 -15.34 -12.96
CA GLY A 97 4.69 -15.49 -14.30
C GLY A 97 4.10 -14.20 -14.88
N MET A 98 4.12 -13.08 -14.15
CA MET A 98 3.59 -11.80 -14.64
C MET A 98 4.41 -11.23 -15.79
N LEU A 99 5.74 -11.38 -15.78
CA LEU A 99 6.57 -10.85 -16.88
C LEU A 99 6.18 -11.48 -18.21
N ARG A 100 5.93 -12.80 -18.22
CA ARG A 100 5.45 -13.52 -19.41
C ARG A 100 4.12 -12.95 -19.91
N VAL A 101 3.17 -12.68 -19.02
CA VAL A 101 1.88 -12.06 -19.39
C VAL A 101 2.09 -10.66 -19.98
N ILE A 102 2.94 -9.85 -19.37
CA ILE A 102 3.24 -8.50 -19.83
C ILE A 102 3.83 -8.53 -21.25
N GLU A 103 4.78 -9.44 -21.50
CA GLU A 103 5.40 -9.63 -22.81
C GLU A 103 4.40 -10.15 -23.86
N GLU A 104 3.60 -11.17 -23.53
CA GLU A 104 2.60 -11.75 -24.45
C GLU A 104 1.48 -10.78 -24.83
N THR A 105 1.11 -9.87 -23.92
CA THR A 105 0.05 -8.86 -24.15
C THR A 105 0.59 -7.56 -24.76
N GLY A 106 1.92 -7.38 -24.82
CA GLY A 106 2.56 -6.15 -25.28
C GLY A 106 2.38 -4.96 -24.31
N ALA A 107 2.00 -5.21 -23.05
CA ALA A 107 1.97 -4.16 -22.03
C ALA A 107 3.38 -3.69 -21.66
N GLN A 108 3.49 -2.47 -21.15
CA GLN A 108 4.80 -1.90 -20.77
C GLN A 108 5.14 -2.23 -19.32
N PHE A 109 6.25 -2.92 -19.08
CA PHE A 109 6.73 -3.14 -17.71
C PHE A 109 7.43 -1.88 -17.18
N VAL A 110 6.88 -1.30 -16.10
CA VAL A 110 7.37 -0.06 -15.48
C VAL A 110 7.72 -0.30 -13.99
N PRO A 111 8.85 -0.95 -13.69
CA PRO A 111 9.29 -1.14 -12.31
C PRO A 111 9.51 0.22 -11.64
N PHE A 112 9.07 0.39 -10.39
CA PHE A 112 9.25 1.67 -9.72
C PHE A 112 10.69 1.84 -9.24
N SER A 113 11.49 2.59 -10.00
CA SER A 113 12.86 3.01 -9.66
C SER A 113 12.95 4.50 -9.32
N GLU A 114 12.20 5.35 -10.03
CA GLU A 114 12.19 6.79 -9.83
C GLU A 114 11.08 7.23 -8.86
N THR A 115 11.40 8.20 -8.00
CA THR A 115 10.45 8.81 -7.06
C THR A 115 10.32 10.31 -7.26
N ALA A 116 9.18 10.87 -6.84
CA ALA A 116 8.98 12.31 -6.69
C ALA A 116 8.51 12.63 -5.26
N PRO A 117 8.93 13.78 -4.70
CA PRO A 117 8.43 14.24 -3.43
C PRO A 117 6.98 14.69 -3.56
N VAL A 118 6.14 14.29 -2.60
CA VAL A 118 4.72 14.67 -2.52
C VAL A 118 4.43 15.21 -1.11
N PRO A 119 3.82 16.40 -0.99
CA PRO A 119 3.42 16.92 0.30
C PRO A 119 2.28 16.07 0.88
N GLY A 120 2.49 15.57 2.09
CA GLY A 120 1.45 14.84 2.81
C GLY A 120 0.47 15.79 3.49
N LYS A 121 -0.80 15.37 3.55
CA LYS A 121 -1.91 16.23 4.00
C LYS A 121 -2.29 16.00 5.48
N GLY A 122 -1.82 14.93 6.11
CA GLY A 122 -2.18 14.55 7.47
C GLY A 122 -1.02 14.63 8.48
N THR A 123 -0.88 13.58 9.27
CA THR A 123 0.17 13.40 10.28
C THR A 123 1.56 13.45 9.64
N PHE A 124 1.72 12.88 8.44
CA PHE A 124 2.99 12.87 7.71
C PHE A 124 3.03 14.00 6.68
N ARG A 125 4.04 14.89 6.75
CA ARG A 125 4.11 16.06 5.86
C ARG A 125 4.85 15.83 4.56
N HIS A 126 5.59 14.73 4.44
CA HIS A 126 6.41 14.47 3.26
C HIS A 126 6.46 12.99 2.94
N PHE A 127 6.17 12.66 1.68
CA PHE A 127 6.30 11.34 1.09
C PHE A 127 7.22 11.41 -0.14
N GLU A 128 7.95 10.34 -0.40
CA GLU A 128 8.58 10.09 -1.69
C GLU A 128 7.90 8.87 -2.30
N LEU A 129 7.19 9.07 -3.41
CA LEU A 129 6.39 8.04 -4.08
C LEU A 129 6.85 7.85 -5.52
N ALA A 130 6.61 6.66 -6.07
CA ALA A 130 7.01 6.30 -7.42
C ALA A 130 6.41 7.26 -8.48
N ARG A 131 7.23 7.74 -9.42
CA ARG A 131 6.75 8.62 -10.49
C ARG A 131 5.67 7.98 -11.37
N PRO A 132 5.80 6.72 -11.83
CA PRO A 132 4.72 6.09 -12.61
C PRO A 132 3.39 6.04 -11.86
N TYR A 133 3.42 5.90 -10.53
CA TYR A 133 2.22 5.91 -9.68
C TYR A 133 1.54 7.29 -9.62
N LEU A 134 2.33 8.36 -9.63
CA LEU A 134 1.82 9.73 -9.57
C LEU A 134 1.39 10.27 -10.93
N GLU A 135 2.12 9.94 -11.99
CA GLU A 135 2.04 10.58 -13.31
C GLU A 135 1.15 9.83 -14.30
N ALA A 136 0.73 8.59 -14.02
CA ALA A 136 -0.20 7.88 -14.88
C ALA A 136 -1.57 8.59 -14.92
N ASP A 137 -2.24 8.54 -16.08
CA ASP A 137 -3.56 9.16 -16.28
C ASP A 137 -4.63 8.42 -15.45
N ARG A 138 -4.46 7.10 -15.33
CA ARG A 138 -5.31 6.20 -14.52
C ARG A 138 -4.47 5.17 -13.79
N LEU A 139 -5.01 4.70 -12.67
CA LEU A 139 -4.46 3.73 -11.74
C LEU A 139 -5.52 2.65 -11.45
N ILE A 140 -5.23 1.43 -11.88
CA ILE A 140 -5.98 0.23 -11.52
C ILE A 140 -5.17 -0.58 -10.51
N ASN A 141 -5.71 -0.80 -9.32
CA ASN A 141 -5.04 -1.48 -8.22
C ASN A 141 -5.48 -2.94 -8.13
N LEU A 142 -4.54 -3.89 -8.19
CA LEU A 142 -4.82 -5.33 -8.16
C LEU A 142 -4.23 -5.99 -6.90
N PRO A 143 -4.77 -5.75 -5.70
CA PRO A 143 -4.30 -6.40 -4.47
C PRO A 143 -4.59 -7.90 -4.49
N LYS A 144 -3.79 -8.68 -3.75
CA LYS A 144 -4.11 -10.05 -3.37
C LYS A 144 -4.59 -10.10 -1.92
N LEU A 145 -5.69 -10.81 -1.64
CA LEU A 145 -6.19 -11.01 -0.29
C LEU A 145 -5.24 -11.95 0.48
N LYS A 146 -4.68 -11.47 1.59
CA LYS A 146 -3.77 -12.24 2.43
C LYS A 146 -3.90 -11.81 3.88
N THR A 147 -3.60 -12.71 4.80
CA THR A 147 -3.30 -12.31 6.18
C THR A 147 -1.95 -11.60 6.27
N HIS A 148 -1.74 -10.83 7.33
CA HIS A 148 -0.53 -10.06 7.52
C HIS A 148 -0.22 -9.88 9.01
N GLU A 149 1.00 -10.21 9.45
CA GLU A 149 1.39 -10.16 10.87
C GLU A 149 1.18 -8.78 11.54
N MET A 150 1.54 -7.70 10.84
CA MET A 150 1.46 -6.35 11.40
C MET A 150 0.06 -5.72 11.30
N MET A 151 -0.58 -5.78 10.12
CA MET A 151 -1.85 -5.11 9.80
C MET A 151 -3.06 -6.05 9.75
N THR A 152 -2.91 -7.28 10.23
CA THR A 152 -3.91 -8.36 10.21
C THR A 152 -4.21 -8.92 8.83
N MET A 153 -4.43 -8.06 7.83
CA MET A 153 -4.62 -8.44 6.43
C MET A 153 -3.94 -7.47 5.46
N THR A 154 -3.81 -7.92 4.22
CA THR A 154 -3.55 -7.07 3.06
C THR A 154 -4.82 -6.94 2.24
N CYS A 155 -5.09 -5.73 1.74
CA CYS A 155 -6.05 -5.50 0.66
C CYS A 155 -5.73 -4.15 -0.02
N CYS A 156 -6.70 -3.51 -0.66
CA CYS A 156 -6.54 -2.41 -1.60
C CYS A 156 -5.63 -1.30 -1.08
N VAL A 157 -5.91 -0.74 0.11
CA VAL A 157 -5.12 0.37 0.67
C VAL A 157 -3.70 -0.09 0.96
N LYS A 158 -3.53 -1.27 1.56
CA LYS A 158 -2.21 -1.81 1.90
C LYS A 158 -1.35 -2.06 0.66
N ASN A 159 -1.95 -2.44 -0.46
CA ASN A 159 -1.23 -2.67 -1.71
C ASN A 159 -0.58 -1.40 -2.26
N LEU A 160 -1.20 -0.23 -2.05
CA LEU A 160 -0.67 1.07 -2.48
C LEU A 160 0.63 1.45 -1.78
N PHE A 161 0.96 0.82 -0.66
CA PHE A 161 2.29 0.96 -0.04
C PHE A 161 3.43 0.54 -0.98
N GLY A 162 3.15 -0.23 -2.03
CA GLY A 162 4.10 -0.51 -3.11
C GLY A 162 4.57 0.73 -3.88
N ALA A 163 3.86 1.86 -3.81
CA ALA A 163 4.30 3.16 -4.34
C ALA A 163 5.49 3.75 -3.56
N VAL A 164 5.73 3.32 -2.32
CA VAL A 164 6.94 3.65 -1.56
C VAL A 164 8.07 2.75 -2.03
N VAL A 165 9.11 3.32 -2.64
CA VAL A 165 10.14 2.53 -3.36
C VAL A 165 11.20 1.92 -2.44
N GLY A 166 11.52 0.65 -2.67
CA GLY A 166 12.69 -0.04 -2.13
C GLY A 166 12.80 -0.02 -0.59
N THR A 167 13.99 0.28 -0.08
CA THR A 167 14.32 0.28 1.36
C THR A 167 13.58 1.33 2.17
N GLN A 168 12.96 2.32 1.52
CA GLN A 168 12.08 3.25 2.21
C GLN A 168 10.92 2.50 2.88
N LYS A 169 10.43 1.39 2.30
CA LYS A 169 9.41 0.55 2.94
C LYS A 169 9.86 0.07 4.32
N ALA A 170 11.07 -0.45 4.43
CA ALA A 170 11.64 -0.88 5.72
C ALA A 170 11.83 0.31 6.66
N ALA A 171 12.28 1.45 6.14
CA ALA A 171 12.41 2.68 6.92
C ALA A 171 11.07 3.15 7.51
N TRP A 172 9.98 3.06 6.76
CA TRP A 172 8.63 3.42 7.20
C TRP A 172 8.08 2.46 8.26
N HIS A 173 8.33 1.15 8.13
CA HIS A 173 8.01 0.18 9.18
C HIS A 173 8.79 0.49 10.48
N LEU A 174 10.09 0.76 10.37
CA LEU A 174 10.93 1.18 11.50
C LEU A 174 10.49 2.52 12.11
N LYS A 175 10.00 3.45 11.27
CA LYS A 175 9.52 4.78 11.65
C LYS A 175 8.22 4.72 12.45
N ALA A 176 7.27 3.88 12.02
CA ALA A 176 6.03 3.64 12.77
C ALA A 176 6.28 2.91 14.10
N GLY A 177 7.32 2.07 14.18
CA GLY A 177 7.76 1.50 15.46
C GLY A 177 6.85 0.37 15.97
N ALA A 178 6.37 0.44 17.22
CA ALA A 178 5.36 -0.54 17.72
C ALA A 178 3.93 -0.13 17.35
N ASP A 179 3.75 1.10 16.88
CA ASP A 179 2.44 1.71 16.77
C ASP A 179 1.79 1.32 15.43
N LYS A 180 0.90 0.33 15.52
CA LYS A 180 0.12 -0.17 14.38
C LYS A 180 -0.89 0.87 13.88
N GLU A 181 -1.43 1.72 14.76
CA GLU A 181 -2.36 2.78 14.37
C GLU A 181 -1.64 3.84 13.55
N LEU A 182 -0.45 4.27 14.00
CA LEU A 182 0.36 5.24 13.26
C LEU A 182 0.78 4.71 11.88
N PHE A 183 1.08 3.41 11.76
CA PHE A 183 1.35 2.81 10.46
C PHE A 183 0.10 2.76 9.58
N ALA A 184 -1.07 2.42 10.15
CA ALA A 184 -2.34 2.45 9.44
C ALA A 184 -2.69 3.85 8.91
N GLU A 185 -2.53 4.90 9.72
CA GLU A 185 -2.72 6.29 9.30
C GLU A 185 -1.80 6.66 8.12
N MET A 186 -0.53 6.24 8.17
CA MET A 186 0.42 6.46 7.09
C MET A 186 -0.02 5.80 5.77
N LEU A 187 -0.55 4.57 5.83
CA LEU A 187 -1.07 3.87 4.65
C LEU A 187 -2.29 4.57 4.06
N LEU A 188 -3.19 5.06 4.92
CA LEU A 188 -4.37 5.82 4.50
C LEU A 188 -3.98 7.18 3.89
N GLU A 189 -2.94 7.83 4.41
CA GLU A 189 -2.39 9.04 3.79
C GLU A 189 -1.81 8.75 2.39
N VAL A 190 -1.05 7.67 2.22
CA VAL A 190 -0.55 7.27 0.88
C VAL A 190 -1.71 7.06 -0.09
N TYR A 191 -2.76 6.36 0.33
CA TYR A 191 -3.99 6.17 -0.47
C TYR A 191 -4.60 7.51 -0.89
N ARG A 192 -4.76 8.46 0.04
CA ARG A 192 -5.37 9.79 -0.23
C ARG A 192 -4.49 10.73 -1.06
N LEU A 193 -3.21 10.41 -1.26
CA LEU A 193 -2.35 11.16 -2.17
C LEU A 193 -2.61 10.80 -3.63
N ARG A 194 -3.02 9.54 -3.91
CA ARG A 194 -3.45 9.09 -5.23
C ARG A 194 -4.39 7.89 -5.10
N GLU A 195 -5.68 8.16 -5.18
CA GLU A 195 -6.73 7.15 -5.10
C GLU A 195 -6.82 6.41 -6.46
N PRO A 196 -6.89 5.06 -6.47
CA PRO A 196 -7.14 4.30 -7.70
C PRO A 196 -8.54 4.54 -8.25
N GLU A 197 -8.67 4.64 -9.56
CA GLU A 197 -9.97 4.75 -10.24
C GLU A 197 -10.74 3.42 -10.20
N LEU A 198 -10.04 2.31 -10.01
CA LEU A 198 -10.61 0.98 -9.86
C LEU A 198 -9.69 0.08 -9.01
N ASN A 199 -10.27 -0.67 -8.08
CA ASN A 199 -9.60 -1.71 -7.31
C ASN A 199 -10.23 -3.05 -7.68
N ILE A 200 -9.41 -4.08 -7.95
CA ILE A 200 -9.87 -5.44 -8.23
C ILE A 200 -9.07 -6.42 -7.36
N VAL A 201 -9.71 -6.98 -6.36
CA VAL A 201 -9.09 -7.89 -5.40
C VAL A 201 -9.04 -9.30 -5.95
N ASP A 202 -7.84 -9.85 -5.98
CA ASP A 202 -7.57 -11.24 -6.25
C ASP A 202 -7.76 -12.08 -4.97
N ALA A 203 -8.96 -12.64 -4.82
CA ALA A 203 -9.36 -13.54 -3.74
C ALA A 203 -9.77 -14.93 -4.26
N VAL A 204 -9.29 -15.35 -5.44
CA VAL A 204 -9.56 -16.71 -5.95
C VAL A 204 -8.81 -17.71 -5.07
N VAL A 205 -7.49 -17.52 -4.97
CA VAL A 205 -6.65 -18.13 -3.95
C VAL A 205 -6.02 -17.01 -3.13
N ALA A 206 -6.41 -16.93 -1.87
CA ALA A 206 -5.87 -16.03 -0.86
C ALA A 206 -4.68 -16.70 -0.13
N MET A 207 -4.14 -16.02 0.88
CA MET A 207 -3.14 -16.58 1.80
C MET A 207 -3.59 -16.38 3.25
N GLU A 208 -3.53 -17.45 4.04
CA GLU A 208 -3.76 -17.42 5.49
C GLU A 208 -2.51 -17.83 6.27
N GLY A 209 -2.56 -17.79 7.60
CA GLY A 209 -1.45 -18.11 8.49
C GLY A 209 -0.40 -17.00 8.47
N ASN A 210 0.88 -17.37 8.37
CA ASN A 210 2.05 -16.49 8.50
C ASN A 210 2.30 -15.61 7.24
N GLY A 211 1.25 -14.95 6.76
CA GLY A 211 1.33 -13.95 5.70
C GLY A 211 2.10 -12.69 6.13
N PRO A 212 2.56 -11.86 5.18
CA PRO A 212 2.02 -11.74 3.83
C PRO A 212 2.79 -12.50 2.74
N GLY A 213 3.82 -13.27 3.13
CA GLY A 213 4.68 -14.00 2.18
C GLY A 213 5.06 -15.41 2.60
N SER A 214 4.77 -15.84 3.82
CA SER A 214 5.14 -17.16 4.36
C SER A 214 3.93 -17.94 4.88
N GLY A 215 2.72 -17.53 4.49
CA GLY A 215 1.49 -18.18 4.82
C GLY A 215 1.14 -19.31 3.85
N ASP A 216 -0.01 -19.91 4.09
CA ASP A 216 -0.55 -21.05 3.35
C ASP A 216 -1.60 -20.57 2.34
N PRO A 217 -1.51 -20.96 1.06
CA PRO A 217 -2.55 -20.67 0.08
C PRO A 217 -3.89 -21.28 0.50
N CYS A 218 -4.97 -20.49 0.45
CA CYS A 218 -6.32 -20.94 0.79
C CYS A 218 -7.32 -20.54 -0.30
N ARG A 219 -8.16 -21.48 -0.73
CA ARG A 219 -9.18 -21.23 -1.76
C ARG A 219 -10.34 -20.44 -1.16
N VAL A 220 -10.58 -19.26 -1.70
CA VAL A 220 -11.74 -18.39 -1.35
C VAL A 220 -12.70 -18.33 -2.53
N GLY A 221 -12.18 -18.27 -3.76
CA GLY A 221 -12.94 -18.46 -4.99
C GLY A 221 -13.71 -17.21 -5.45
N LEU A 222 -13.16 -16.02 -5.19
CA LEU A 222 -13.84 -14.75 -5.44
C LEU A 222 -12.95 -13.72 -6.14
N LEU A 223 -13.61 -12.81 -6.84
CA LEU A 223 -13.08 -11.50 -7.18
C LEU A 223 -13.95 -10.44 -6.52
N LEU A 224 -13.34 -9.35 -6.06
CA LEU A 224 -14.06 -8.17 -5.59
C LEU A 224 -13.61 -6.96 -6.40
N ALA A 225 -14.50 -6.00 -6.63
CA ALA A 225 -14.13 -4.75 -7.26
C ALA A 225 -14.90 -3.55 -6.71
N GLY A 226 -14.27 -2.38 -6.77
CA GLY A 226 -14.89 -1.12 -6.40
C GLY A 226 -13.98 0.07 -6.62
N THR A 227 -14.56 1.26 -6.62
CA THR A 227 -13.82 2.53 -6.82
C THR A 227 -13.30 3.14 -5.52
N ASN A 228 -13.82 2.72 -4.37
CA ASN A 228 -13.32 3.14 -3.06
C ASN A 228 -12.56 1.98 -2.40
N ALA A 229 -11.25 2.15 -2.24
CA ALA A 229 -10.38 1.11 -1.69
C ALA A 229 -10.75 0.72 -0.25
N VAL A 230 -11.16 1.69 0.58
CA VAL A 230 -11.55 1.44 1.97
C VAL A 230 -12.83 0.60 2.03
N ALA A 231 -13.83 0.92 1.19
CA ALA A 231 -15.07 0.15 1.12
C ALA A 231 -14.82 -1.30 0.68
N VAL A 232 -13.96 -1.50 -0.33
CA VAL A 232 -13.58 -2.85 -0.77
C VAL A 232 -12.86 -3.61 0.34
N ASP A 233 -11.98 -2.95 1.10
CA ASP A 233 -11.24 -3.56 2.21
C ASP A 233 -12.20 -3.98 3.35
N VAL A 234 -13.22 -3.18 3.67
CA VAL A 234 -14.27 -3.53 4.65
C VAL A 234 -15.01 -4.80 4.23
N ILE A 235 -15.44 -4.90 2.97
CA ILE A 235 -16.16 -6.08 2.47
C ILE A 235 -15.24 -7.31 2.40
N ALA A 236 -13.99 -7.14 1.96
CA ALA A 236 -13.00 -8.21 1.95
C ALA A 236 -12.74 -8.77 3.37
N ALA A 237 -12.66 -7.90 4.37
CA ALA A 237 -12.48 -8.30 5.76
C ALA A 237 -13.68 -9.07 6.34
N GLU A 238 -14.91 -8.66 6.00
CA GLU A 238 -16.14 -9.37 6.37
C GLU A 238 -16.19 -10.78 5.76
N ILE A 239 -15.91 -10.89 4.46
CA ILE A 239 -15.87 -12.18 3.74
C ILE A 239 -14.79 -13.10 4.32
N ALA A 240 -13.62 -12.54 4.66
CA ALA A 240 -12.51 -13.28 5.27
C ALA A 240 -12.77 -13.71 6.72
N GLY A 241 -13.90 -13.29 7.33
CA GLY A 241 -14.26 -13.64 8.69
C GLY A 241 -13.35 -13.02 9.76
N ILE A 242 -12.71 -11.89 9.46
CA ILE A 242 -11.74 -11.27 10.39
C ILE A 242 -12.48 -10.41 11.43
N PRO A 243 -12.24 -10.61 12.74
CA PRO A 243 -12.90 -9.81 13.78
C PRO A 243 -12.57 -8.32 13.68
N LYS A 244 -13.59 -7.46 13.76
CA LYS A 244 -13.47 -6.00 13.59
C LYS A 244 -12.41 -5.35 14.48
N GLN A 245 -12.23 -5.82 15.71
CA GLN A 245 -11.22 -5.30 16.64
C GLN A 245 -9.76 -5.55 16.19
N LEU A 246 -9.53 -6.49 15.28
CA LEU A 246 -8.20 -6.80 14.74
C LEU A 246 -7.89 -6.03 13.45
N LEU A 247 -8.87 -5.34 12.87
CA LEU A 247 -8.74 -4.61 11.60
C LEU A 247 -8.13 -3.22 11.81
N TYR A 248 -6.81 -3.16 12.04
CA TYR A 248 -6.11 -1.91 12.40
C TYR A 248 -6.28 -0.81 11.34
N LEU A 249 -6.21 -1.16 10.05
CA LEU A 249 -6.32 -0.19 8.97
C LEU A 249 -7.73 0.37 8.84
N GLU A 250 -8.72 -0.51 8.89
CA GLU A 250 -10.13 -0.18 8.76
C GLU A 250 -10.62 0.59 10.00
N ASN A 251 -10.12 0.24 11.19
CA ASN A 251 -10.40 0.99 12.42
C ASN A 251 -9.78 2.39 12.38
N ALA A 252 -8.56 2.55 11.86
CA ALA A 252 -7.96 3.86 11.65
C ALA A 252 -8.77 4.68 10.61
N ALA A 253 -9.23 4.05 9.53
CA ALA A 253 -10.08 4.70 8.54
C ALA A 253 -11.40 5.20 9.14
N ARG A 254 -12.03 4.41 10.02
CA ARG A 254 -13.24 4.80 10.75
C ARG A 254 -12.99 5.96 11.71
N LYS A 255 -11.88 5.93 12.47
CA LYS A 255 -11.48 7.02 13.39
C LYS A 255 -11.24 8.34 12.65
N LEU A 256 -10.73 8.26 11.42
CA LEU A 256 -10.53 9.40 10.52
C LEU A 256 -11.79 9.79 9.73
N ALA A 257 -12.93 9.11 9.94
CA ALA A 257 -14.18 9.29 9.22
C ALA A 257 -13.99 9.28 7.69
N LEU A 258 -13.14 8.36 7.20
CA LEU A 258 -12.92 8.25 5.76
C LEU A 258 -14.14 7.64 5.07
N PRO A 259 -14.49 8.12 3.87
CA PRO A 259 -15.64 7.58 3.17
C PRO A 259 -15.47 6.11 2.81
N GLY A 260 -16.51 5.29 3.01
CA GLY A 260 -16.46 3.85 2.81
C GLY A 260 -15.89 3.07 4.00
N SER A 261 -15.59 3.73 5.12
CA SER A 261 -15.10 3.06 6.35
C SER A 261 -16.20 2.52 7.25
N ASN A 262 -17.44 3.00 7.08
CA ASN A 262 -18.61 2.49 7.77
C ASN A 262 -19.38 1.53 6.86
N ARG A 263 -19.79 0.38 7.42
CA ARG A 263 -20.47 -0.67 6.67
C ARG A 263 -21.81 -0.22 6.05
N ASP A 264 -22.49 0.72 6.72
CA ASP A 264 -23.77 1.29 6.30
C ASP A 264 -23.63 2.24 5.09
N GLU A 265 -22.40 2.60 4.72
CA GLU A 265 -22.12 3.39 3.52
C GLU A 265 -21.89 2.51 2.29
N ILE A 266 -21.90 1.17 2.43
CA ILE A 266 -21.44 0.23 1.41
C ILE A 266 -22.57 -0.70 0.94
N ASP A 267 -22.81 -0.71 -0.37
CA ASP A 267 -23.68 -1.66 -1.05
C ASP A 267 -22.86 -2.75 -1.73
N CYS A 268 -23.38 -3.98 -1.74
CA CYS A 268 -22.79 -5.10 -2.46
C CYS A 268 -23.65 -5.48 -3.67
N CYS A 269 -23.03 -5.85 -4.78
CA CYS A 269 -23.71 -6.40 -5.96
C CYS A 269 -22.98 -7.64 -6.48
N GLY A 270 -23.69 -8.46 -7.27
CA GLY A 270 -23.26 -9.83 -7.57
C GLY A 270 -23.65 -10.75 -6.43
N LEU A 271 -22.66 -11.35 -5.75
CA LEU A 271 -22.91 -12.13 -4.53
C LEU A 271 -23.16 -11.23 -3.33
N THR A 272 -24.08 -11.64 -2.46
CA THR A 272 -24.18 -11.07 -1.11
C THR A 272 -22.96 -11.48 -0.27
N VAL A 273 -22.67 -10.71 0.79
CA VAL A 273 -21.59 -11.06 1.74
C VAL A 273 -21.80 -12.47 2.30
N ASN A 274 -23.04 -12.85 2.62
CA ASN A 274 -23.34 -14.18 3.16
C ASN A 274 -23.06 -15.32 2.16
N GLU A 275 -23.33 -15.12 0.87
CA GLU A 275 -23.03 -16.11 -0.19
C GLU A 275 -21.54 -16.17 -0.55
N ALA A 276 -20.83 -15.07 -0.29
CA ALA A 276 -19.40 -14.94 -0.53
C ALA A 276 -18.55 -15.38 0.67
N SER A 277 -19.08 -15.38 1.89
CA SER A 277 -18.36 -15.76 3.11
C SER A 277 -17.64 -17.10 2.97
N CYS A 278 -16.37 -17.12 3.33
CA CYS A 278 -15.56 -18.34 3.40
C CYS A 278 -15.39 -18.80 4.85
N GLN A 279 -14.69 -19.91 5.05
CA GLN A 279 -14.19 -20.23 6.40
C GLN A 279 -13.29 -19.08 6.87
N PRO A 280 -13.42 -18.62 8.13
CA PRO A 280 -12.58 -17.55 8.64
C PRO A 280 -11.10 -17.85 8.44
N LEU A 281 -10.36 -16.91 7.85
CA LEU A 281 -8.95 -17.12 7.56
C LEU A 281 -8.16 -17.32 8.85
N ARG A 282 -7.25 -18.30 8.86
CA ARG A 282 -6.32 -18.48 9.98
C ARG A 282 -5.42 -17.25 10.10
N LEU A 283 -5.56 -16.48 11.18
CA LEU A 283 -4.70 -15.31 11.40
C LEU A 283 -3.29 -15.71 11.86
N PRO A 284 -2.25 -14.94 11.49
CA PRO A 284 -0.90 -15.12 12.01
C PRO A 284 -0.83 -14.78 13.50
N HIS A 285 0.27 -15.17 14.14
CA HIS A 285 0.69 -14.47 15.35
C HIS A 285 0.95 -13.01 15.00
N LEU A 286 0.09 -12.12 15.50
CA LEU A 286 0.20 -10.70 15.22
C LEU A 286 1.49 -10.16 15.83
N SER A 287 2.46 -9.83 14.97
CA SER A 287 3.72 -9.23 15.39
C SER A 287 3.54 -7.73 15.59
N ASP A 288 4.47 -7.10 16.30
CA ASP A 288 4.65 -5.66 16.21
C ASP A 288 5.24 -5.27 14.83
N VAL A 289 5.28 -3.97 14.52
CA VAL A 289 5.79 -3.47 13.23
C VAL A 289 7.34 -3.50 13.17
N GLN A 290 8.00 -4.18 14.14
CA GLN A 290 9.44 -4.07 14.39
C GLN A 290 10.25 -5.28 13.93
N PHE A 291 9.63 -6.24 13.22
CA PHE A 291 10.29 -7.47 12.75
C PHE A 291 11.01 -8.24 13.88
N GLY A 292 10.56 -8.13 15.13
CA GLY A 292 11.15 -8.82 16.30
C GLY A 292 12.50 -8.28 16.79
N LEU A 293 12.94 -7.09 16.37
CA LEU A 293 14.24 -6.53 16.78
C LEU A 293 14.25 -5.94 18.21
N PRO A 294 15.32 -6.14 19.00
CA PRO A 294 15.49 -5.44 20.28
C PRO A 294 15.48 -3.92 20.12
N GLY A 295 14.78 -3.21 21.02
CA GLY A 295 14.49 -1.77 20.89
C GLY A 295 15.73 -0.85 20.75
N PHE A 296 16.88 -1.23 21.30
CA PHE A 296 18.12 -0.46 21.16
C PHE A 296 18.76 -0.59 19.77
N LEU A 297 18.67 -1.77 19.14
CA LEU A 297 19.22 -2.05 17.81
C LEU A 297 18.36 -1.38 16.73
N LYS A 298 17.04 -1.37 16.94
CA LYS A 298 16.05 -0.62 16.14
C LYS A 298 16.40 0.86 16.02
N ASN A 299 16.71 1.53 17.13
CA ASN A 299 16.99 2.98 17.11
C ASN A 299 18.23 3.30 16.27
N ARG A 300 19.25 2.43 16.32
CA ARG A 300 20.44 2.57 15.49
C ARG A 300 20.11 2.31 14.02
N LEU A 301 19.46 1.20 13.68
CA LEU A 301 19.10 0.86 12.30
C LEU A 301 18.17 1.90 11.67
N ARG A 302 17.12 2.33 12.37
CA ARG A 302 16.22 3.39 11.92
C ARG A 302 16.96 4.67 11.57
N ASN A 303 17.93 5.08 12.40
CA ASN A 303 18.73 6.28 12.15
C ASN A 303 19.67 6.14 10.95
N GLN A 304 20.00 4.92 10.51
CA GLN A 304 20.84 4.70 9.34
C GLN A 304 20.04 4.64 8.03
N PHE A 305 18.80 4.14 8.07
CA PHE A 305 17.96 3.95 6.88
C PHE A 305 16.87 5.02 6.69
N SER A 306 16.81 6.06 7.52
CA SER A 306 15.81 7.14 7.37
C SER A 306 16.41 8.53 7.53
N SER A 307 15.80 9.52 6.89
CA SER A 307 16.13 10.93 7.08
C SER A 307 15.58 11.46 8.40
N ARG A 308 16.35 12.33 9.07
CA ARG A 308 15.97 12.96 10.34
C ARG A 308 16.02 14.48 10.27
N PRO A 309 15.11 15.20 10.98
CA PRO A 309 15.23 16.63 11.14
C PRO A 309 16.46 16.97 11.99
N GLU A 310 17.21 17.96 11.56
CA GLU A 310 18.36 18.53 12.26
C GLU A 310 18.29 20.06 12.17
N ALA A 311 18.55 20.74 13.28
CA ALA A 311 18.56 22.21 13.31
C ALA A 311 19.84 22.77 12.71
N ILE A 312 19.69 23.80 11.88
CA ILE A 312 20.76 24.66 11.38
C ILE A 312 20.97 25.73 12.45
N ALA A 313 22.01 25.57 13.27
CA ALA A 313 22.24 26.44 14.42
C ALA A 313 22.29 27.93 14.06
N SER A 314 22.89 28.28 12.93
CA SER A 314 22.98 29.68 12.46
C SER A 314 21.66 30.32 12.03
N LYS A 315 20.60 29.53 11.82
CA LYS A 315 19.27 30.02 11.40
C LYS A 315 18.22 29.93 12.50
N CYS A 316 18.51 29.21 13.59
CA CYS A 316 17.50 28.88 14.59
C CYS A 316 17.43 29.95 15.68
N GLU A 317 16.33 30.70 15.73
CA GLU A 317 16.07 31.70 16.78
C GLU A 317 15.39 31.14 18.03
N LEU A 318 15.28 29.81 18.16
CA LEU A 318 14.64 29.14 19.30
C LEU A 318 13.18 29.57 19.56
N CYS A 319 12.45 30.03 18.55
CA CYS A 319 11.05 30.50 18.67
C CYS A 319 10.04 29.43 19.12
N GLY A 320 10.43 28.16 19.24
CA GLY A 320 9.62 27.10 19.82
C GLY A 320 8.50 26.52 18.94
N VAL A 321 8.23 27.09 17.76
CA VAL A 321 7.17 26.60 16.84
C VAL A 321 7.30 25.09 16.56
N CYS A 322 8.51 24.62 16.27
CA CYS A 322 8.78 23.21 16.04
C CYS A 322 8.54 22.31 17.28
N VAL A 323 8.71 22.85 18.50
CA VAL A 323 8.46 22.14 19.76
C VAL A 323 6.97 21.91 19.94
N GLY A 324 6.17 22.97 19.79
CA GLY A 324 4.71 22.88 19.89
C GLY A 324 4.08 22.04 18.78
N ALA A 325 4.64 22.09 17.58
CA ALA A 325 4.12 21.35 16.43
C ALA A 325 4.55 19.89 16.34
N CYS A 326 5.29 19.35 17.33
CA CYS A 326 5.80 17.98 17.28
C CYS A 326 4.78 17.00 17.88
N PRO A 327 4.07 16.18 17.08
CA PRO A 327 3.03 15.28 17.61
C PRO A 327 3.54 14.33 18.71
N PRO A 328 4.72 13.68 18.58
CA PRO A 328 5.22 12.81 19.64
C PRO A 328 5.95 13.56 20.78
N GLY A 329 5.99 14.90 20.77
CA GLY A 329 6.74 15.67 21.77
C GLY A 329 8.25 15.38 21.79
N ALA A 330 8.83 15.17 20.61
CA ALA A 330 10.22 14.70 20.44
C ALA A 330 11.26 15.83 20.35
N ILE A 331 10.87 17.10 20.52
CA ILE A 331 11.76 18.26 20.39
C ILE A 331 11.69 19.05 21.68
N ARG A 332 12.85 19.48 22.19
CA ARG A 332 12.96 20.37 23.36
C ARG A 332 13.95 21.48 23.07
N ALA A 333 13.66 22.70 23.52
CA ALA A 333 14.65 23.77 23.58
C ALA A 333 15.41 23.64 24.92
N GLN A 334 16.72 23.35 24.88
CA GLN A 334 17.52 23.18 26.09
C GLN A 334 18.96 23.62 25.86
N GLY A 335 19.44 24.55 26.69
CA GLY A 335 20.82 25.05 26.65
C GLY A 335 21.15 25.79 25.36
N GLY A 336 20.28 26.71 24.93
CA GLY A 336 20.50 27.54 23.74
C GLY A 336 20.43 26.80 22.40
N ARG A 337 19.90 25.57 22.37
CA ARG A 337 19.74 24.79 21.13
C ARG A 337 18.52 23.88 21.18
N LEU A 338 18.04 23.49 20.01
CA LEU A 338 17.06 22.42 19.88
C LEU A 338 17.72 21.05 20.11
N ARG A 339 17.14 20.25 21.00
CA ARG A 339 17.47 18.85 21.20
C ARG A 339 16.34 17.98 20.69
N PHE A 340 16.70 16.98 19.89
CA PHE A 340 15.76 16.03 19.32
C PHE A 340 15.90 14.68 20.01
N ASP A 341 14.81 14.19 20.59
CA ASP A 341 14.67 12.80 20.99
C ASP A 341 14.34 11.96 19.74
N TYR A 342 15.39 11.44 19.12
CA TYR A 342 15.25 10.60 17.94
C TYR A 342 14.72 9.21 18.22
N GLN A 343 14.44 8.83 19.48
CA GLN A 343 13.72 7.62 19.81
C GLN A 343 12.21 7.86 19.71
N ARG A 344 11.73 9.02 20.20
CA ARG A 344 10.32 9.43 20.11
C ARG A 344 9.92 10.04 18.77
N CYS A 345 10.88 10.57 18.01
CA CYS A 345 10.60 11.22 16.72
C CYS A 345 10.04 10.23 15.68
N ILE A 346 8.79 10.43 15.28
CA ILE A 346 8.10 9.65 14.24
C ILE A 346 8.45 10.08 12.81
N ARG A 347 9.44 10.97 12.64
CA ARG A 347 9.85 11.58 11.35
C ARG A 347 8.69 12.13 10.50
N CYS A 348 7.66 12.69 11.12
CA CYS A 348 6.55 13.35 10.39
C CYS A 348 6.99 14.61 9.62
N PHE A 349 8.10 15.22 10.06
CA PHE A 349 8.70 16.44 9.54
C PHE A 349 7.87 17.72 9.69
N CYS A 350 6.80 17.72 10.51
CA CYS A 350 6.05 18.93 10.88
C CYS A 350 6.96 20.07 11.37
N CYS A 351 7.99 19.72 12.13
CA CYS A 351 8.98 20.66 12.63
C CYS A 351 9.73 21.43 11.53
N ARG A 352 9.98 20.80 10.36
CA ARG A 352 10.65 21.44 9.22
C ARG A 352 9.67 22.33 8.47
N GLU A 353 8.48 21.81 8.23
CA GLU A 353 7.43 22.50 7.48
C GLU A 353 7.02 23.82 8.15
N LEU A 354 6.86 23.78 9.48
CA LEU A 354 6.35 24.92 10.25
C LEU A 354 7.46 25.85 10.76
N CYS A 355 8.72 25.66 10.36
CA CYS A 355 9.80 26.51 10.82
C CYS A 355 9.84 27.83 10.04
N PRO A 356 9.52 28.99 10.66
CA PRO A 356 9.44 30.27 9.93
C PRO A 356 10.81 30.79 9.49
N HIS A 357 11.90 30.29 10.08
CA HIS A 357 13.28 30.70 9.77
C HIS A 357 14.01 29.73 8.83
N ALA A 358 13.29 28.74 8.27
CA ALA A 358 13.88 27.66 7.46
C ALA A 358 15.10 27.00 8.16
N ALA A 359 15.02 26.87 9.48
CA ALA A 359 16.14 26.48 10.33
C ALA A 359 16.24 24.97 10.55
N LEU A 360 15.37 24.15 9.96
CA LEU A 360 15.47 22.70 10.02
C LEU A 360 15.77 22.09 8.64
N ARG A 361 16.79 21.24 8.58
CA ARG A 361 17.14 20.44 7.40
C ARG A 361 16.85 18.95 7.64
N LEU A 362 16.73 18.20 6.55
CA LEU A 362 16.77 16.75 6.61
C LEU A 362 18.21 16.27 6.46
N ARG A 363 18.63 15.40 7.38
CA ARG A 363 19.91 14.71 7.33
C ARG A 363 19.66 13.22 7.16
N ASP A 364 20.16 12.65 6.07
CA ASP A 364 20.06 11.22 5.82
C ASP A 364 20.97 10.43 6.78
N GLY A 365 20.53 9.22 7.13
CA GLY A 365 21.40 8.23 7.75
C GLY A 365 22.54 7.83 6.79
N TRP A 366 23.64 7.32 7.34
CA TRP A 366 24.83 7.03 6.53
C TRP A 366 24.54 5.94 5.49
N LEU A 367 23.83 4.87 5.87
CA LEU A 367 23.44 3.80 4.93
C LEU A 367 22.48 4.31 3.85
N LEU A 368 21.45 5.09 4.21
CA LEU A 368 20.55 5.70 3.23
C LEU A 368 21.30 6.59 2.23
N SER A 369 22.25 7.41 2.72
CA SER A 369 23.06 8.29 1.88
C SER A 369 23.99 7.51 0.94
N LEU A 370 24.54 6.37 1.38
CA LEU A 370 25.35 5.50 0.54
C LEU A 370 24.51 4.83 -0.55
N MET A 371 23.33 4.31 -0.18
CA MET A 371 22.41 3.65 -1.13
C MET A 371 21.96 4.60 -2.24
N LYS A 372 21.64 5.86 -1.92
CA LYS A 372 21.29 6.89 -2.92
C LYS A 372 22.43 7.28 -3.87
N LYS A 373 23.68 6.96 -3.54
CA LYS A 373 24.85 7.22 -4.40
C LYS A 373 25.21 6.02 -5.28
N MET A 374 24.65 4.84 -4.99
CA MET A 374 24.97 3.57 -5.64
C MET A 374 23.88 3.07 -6.60
N GLY A 375 22.66 3.57 -6.47
CA GLY A 375 21.60 3.44 -7.47
C GLY A 375 21.45 4.77 -8.20
#